data_AF-A0AAW2WU53-F1
#
_entry.id   AF-A0AAW2WU53-F1
#
_cell.length_a   1.000
_cell.length_b   1.000
_cell.length_c   1.000
_cell.angle_alpha   90.00
_cell.angle_beta   90.00
_cell.angle_gamma   90.00
#
_symmetry.space_group_name_H-M   'P 1'
#
loop_
_entity.id
_entity.type
_entity.pdbx_description
1 polymer ?
#
loop_
_entity_poly.entity_id
_entity_poly.type
_entity_poly.pdbx_seq_one_letter_code
_entity_poly.pdbx_strand_id
1 'polypeptide(L)'
;MSHRCYLESLIEELQHLWHVGVLTHDNTKNETFTMRVALMWTVNNLPAYGMAFGWSTASVMGCPDHPYYRKKKAFTKNRVGKKVACPRLTGEEIHDWVAEFSPTIKVPLHSQPGYSSDHKWTKKSIFWELEYWGTHLIRHNLDVMHIEKNVFDNIFNIVMDIKRKIKDNLNARKDLNFIYNWPELEMHDRRPNVMPKIVHTLTKDHKRKM
;
A
#
# COMPACT_ATOMS: atom_id res chain seq x y z
N MET A 1 15.17 13.97 4.44
CA MET A 1 14.31 14.95 3.73
C MET A 1 12.91 14.38 3.62
N SER A 2 11.90 15.11 4.12
CA SER A 2 10.51 14.67 4.05
C SER A 2 9.98 14.86 2.62
N HIS A 3 9.22 13.90 2.09
CA HIS A 3 8.53 13.99 0.78
C HIS A 3 7.72 15.30 0.60
N ARG A 4 7.33 15.96 1.70
CA ARG A 4 6.63 17.24 1.69
C ARG A 4 7.40 18.35 0.96
N CYS A 5 8.70 18.48 1.23
CA CYS A 5 9.54 19.55 0.67
C CYS A 5 9.63 19.51 -0.87
N TYR A 6 9.55 18.32 -1.48
CA TYR A 6 9.59 18.17 -2.94
C TYR A 6 8.26 18.44 -3.62
N LEU A 7 7.14 18.22 -2.91
CA LEU A 7 5.80 18.35 -3.47
C LEU A 7 5.14 19.68 -3.11
N GLU A 8 5.64 20.42 -2.12
CA GLU A 8 5.14 21.74 -1.73
C GLU A 8 5.08 22.70 -2.93
N SER A 9 6.19 22.87 -3.67
CA SER A 9 6.21 23.74 -4.86
C SER A 9 5.24 23.30 -5.95
N LEU A 10 5.04 21.98 -6.12
CA LEU A 10 4.07 21.44 -7.07
C LEU A 10 2.63 21.76 -6.64
N ILE A 11 2.32 21.66 -5.35
CA ILE A 11 0.98 21.95 -4.81
C ILE A 11 0.67 23.44 -4.96
N GLU A 12 1.63 24.31 -4.66
CA GLU A 12 1.50 25.76 -4.85
C GLU A 12 1.23 26.11 -6.32
N GLU A 13 1.95 25.49 -7.26
CA GLU A 13 1.75 25.67 -8.69
C GLU A 13 0.37 25.16 -9.15
N LEU A 14 -0.06 23.99 -8.68
CA LEU A 14 -1.39 23.44 -8.98
C LEU A 14 -2.52 24.30 -8.43
N GLN A 15 -2.37 24.88 -7.24
CA GLN A 15 -3.33 25.85 -6.68
C GLN A 15 -3.37 27.12 -7.54
N HIS A 16 -2.22 27.65 -7.96
CA HIS A 16 -2.15 28.81 -8.83
C HIS A 16 -2.83 28.56 -10.18
N LEU A 17 -2.52 27.44 -10.82
CA LEU A 17 -3.12 27.04 -12.10
C LEU A 17 -4.62 26.78 -12.00
N TRP A 18 -5.12 26.35 -10.84
CA TRP A 18 -6.55 26.14 -10.61
C TRP A 18 -7.33 27.45 -10.42
N HIS A 19 -6.83 28.36 -9.57
CA HIS A 19 -7.54 29.59 -9.22
C HIS A 19 -7.31 30.72 -10.22
N VAL A 20 -6.06 30.93 -10.63
CA VAL A 20 -5.65 32.02 -11.52
C VAL A 20 -5.59 31.52 -12.96
N GLY A 21 -4.91 30.40 -13.18
CA GLY A 21 -4.58 29.89 -14.51
C GLY A 21 -3.44 30.67 -15.18
N VAL A 22 -3.04 30.21 -16.37
CA VAL A 22 -1.94 30.80 -17.14
C VAL A 22 -2.40 31.12 -18.56
N LEU A 23 -2.05 32.31 -19.06
CA LEU A 23 -2.36 32.68 -20.43
C LEU A 23 -1.57 31.79 -21.39
N THR A 24 -2.28 31.04 -22.22
CA THR A 24 -1.71 30.05 -23.14
C THR A 24 -2.23 30.32 -24.55
N HIS A 25 -1.39 30.14 -25.55
CA HIS A 25 -1.76 30.30 -26.96
C HIS A 25 -2.09 28.95 -27.59
N ASP A 26 -3.29 28.81 -28.15
CA ASP A 26 -3.70 27.66 -28.94
C ASP A 26 -3.30 27.88 -30.42
N ASN A 27 -2.28 27.17 -30.87
CA ASN A 27 -1.79 27.26 -32.24
C ASN A 27 -2.80 26.71 -33.28
N THR A 28 -3.74 25.85 -32.88
CA THR A 28 -4.74 25.28 -33.80
C THR A 28 -5.87 26.25 -34.09
N LYS A 29 -6.26 27.05 -33.09
CA LYS A 29 -7.31 28.07 -33.21
C LYS A 29 -6.77 29.48 -33.41
N ASN A 30 -5.45 29.67 -33.25
CA ASN A 30 -4.77 30.95 -33.28
C ASN A 30 -5.35 31.97 -32.28
N GLU A 31 -5.72 31.50 -31.10
CA GLU A 31 -6.36 32.28 -30.04
C GLU A 31 -5.60 32.12 -28.72
N THR A 32 -5.71 33.11 -27.82
CA THR A 32 -5.20 33.02 -26.46
C THR A 32 -6.34 32.71 -25.49
N PHE A 33 -6.07 31.83 -24.54
CA PHE A 33 -7.03 31.47 -23.51
C PHE A 33 -6.33 31.29 -22.16
N THR A 34 -7.07 31.41 -21.07
CA THR A 34 -6.56 31.12 -19.73
C THR A 34 -6.64 29.62 -19.49
N MET A 35 -5.51 28.94 -19.51
CA MET A 35 -5.40 27.53 -19.20
C MET A 35 -5.46 27.33 -17.68
N ARG A 36 -6.34 26.44 -17.23
CA ARG A 36 -6.39 25.96 -15.85
C ARG A 36 -6.04 24.48 -15.81
N VAL A 37 -5.40 24.05 -14.73
CA VAL A 37 -4.93 22.68 -14.56
C VAL A 37 -5.48 22.11 -13.27
N ALA A 38 -5.91 20.86 -13.31
CA ALA A 38 -6.29 20.08 -12.14
C ALA A 38 -5.57 18.73 -12.16
N LEU A 39 -5.08 18.30 -11.00
CA LEU A 39 -4.52 16.97 -10.83
C LEU A 39 -5.66 15.95 -10.76
N MET A 40 -5.71 15.03 -11.73
CA MET A 40 -6.81 14.07 -11.85
C MET A 40 -6.60 12.82 -10.99
N TRP A 41 -5.42 12.19 -11.03
CA TRP A 41 -5.09 11.03 -10.20
C TRP A 41 -3.59 10.89 -10.00
N THR A 42 -3.19 10.08 -9.02
CA THR A 42 -1.79 9.68 -8.82
C THR A 42 -1.64 8.17 -9.00
N VAL A 43 -0.51 7.74 -9.57
CA VAL A 43 -0.18 6.31 -9.73
C VAL A 43 0.74 5.90 -8.58
N ASN A 44 0.32 4.93 -7.78
CA ASN A 44 1.03 4.49 -6.57
C ASN A 44 1.09 2.96 -6.48
N ASN A 45 2.16 2.43 -5.90
CA ASN A 45 2.20 1.03 -5.49
C ASN A 45 1.37 0.81 -4.21
N LEU A 46 1.10 -0.46 -3.84
CA LEU A 46 0.27 -0.79 -2.67
C LEU A 46 0.75 -0.16 -1.34
N PRO A 47 2.06 -0.13 -1.01
CA PRO A 47 2.52 0.57 0.20
C PRO A 47 2.27 2.08 0.16
N ALA A 48 2.55 2.75 -0.96
CA ALA A 48 2.30 4.18 -1.13
C ALA A 48 0.80 4.49 -1.09
N TYR A 49 -0.04 3.58 -1.61
CA TYR A 49 -1.48 3.70 -1.57
C TYR A 49 -2.03 3.79 -0.14
N GLY A 50 -1.56 2.91 0.76
CA GLY A 50 -1.97 2.96 2.17
C GLY A 50 -1.51 4.23 2.90
N MET A 51 -0.37 4.79 2.50
CA MET A 51 0.15 6.05 3.07
C MET A 51 -0.53 7.30 2.50
N ALA A 52 -0.85 7.33 1.21
CA ALA A 52 -1.36 8.51 0.53
C ALA A 52 -2.89 8.68 0.66
N PHE A 53 -3.61 7.56 0.79
CA PHE A 53 -5.08 7.53 0.78
C PHE A 53 -5.69 6.88 2.00
N GLY A 54 -4.86 6.49 2.97
CA GLY A 54 -5.35 5.94 4.22
C GLY A 54 -6.00 4.56 4.09
N TRP A 55 -5.73 3.81 3.03
CA TRP A 55 -6.25 2.45 2.98
C TRP A 55 -5.42 1.54 3.89
N SER A 56 -6.06 0.76 4.77
CA SER A 56 -5.36 -0.26 5.56
C SER A 56 -4.84 -1.39 4.66
N THR A 57 -3.61 -1.25 4.17
CA THR A 57 -2.92 -2.29 3.38
C THR A 57 -2.31 -3.39 4.25
N ALA A 58 -2.17 -3.14 5.55
CA ALA A 58 -1.59 -4.06 6.54
C ALA A 58 -2.65 -4.84 7.34
N SER A 59 -3.84 -5.10 6.79
CA SER A 59 -4.82 -5.93 7.49
C SER A 59 -4.62 -7.41 7.19
N VAL A 60 -4.71 -8.25 8.23
CA VAL A 60 -4.76 -9.73 8.12
C VAL A 60 -6.14 -10.18 7.60
N MET A 61 -6.88 -9.29 6.93
CA MET A 61 -8.21 -9.57 6.40
C MET A 61 -8.10 -10.05 4.97
N GLY A 62 -8.20 -11.35 4.79
CA GLY A 62 -8.50 -11.94 3.48
C GLY A 62 -9.89 -11.51 2.98
N CYS A 63 -10.15 -11.76 1.71
CA CYS A 63 -11.46 -11.51 1.09
C CYS A 63 -12.58 -12.26 1.87
N PRO A 64 -13.67 -11.58 2.28
CA PRO A 64 -14.77 -12.19 3.04
C PRO A 64 -15.42 -13.41 2.37
N ASP A 65 -15.37 -13.44 1.04
CA ASP A 65 -15.95 -14.49 0.20
C ASP A 65 -14.98 -15.62 -0.14
N HIS A 66 -13.73 -15.54 0.32
CA HIS A 66 -12.74 -16.57 0.02
C HIS A 66 -13.00 -17.85 0.85
N PRO A 67 -13.03 -19.06 0.25
CA PRO A 67 -13.36 -20.31 0.95
C PRO A 67 -12.49 -20.64 2.17
N TYR A 68 -11.27 -20.08 2.23
CA TYR A 68 -10.34 -20.28 3.34
C TYR A 68 -10.55 -19.30 4.51
N TYR A 69 -11.25 -18.18 4.29
CA TYR A 69 -11.46 -17.12 5.29
C TYR A 69 -12.36 -17.55 6.45
N ARG A 70 -13.31 -18.46 6.18
CA ARG A 70 -14.24 -19.02 7.19
C ARG A 70 -13.68 -20.25 7.91
N LYS A 71 -12.53 -20.79 7.47
CA LYS A 71 -11.94 -22.02 8.02
C LYS A 71 -10.99 -21.70 9.19
N LYS A 72 -11.42 -22.00 10.42
CA LYS A 72 -10.71 -21.80 11.70
C LYS A 72 -9.27 -22.32 11.78
N LYS A 73 -8.91 -23.30 10.95
CA LYS A 73 -7.62 -24.01 11.00
C LYS A 73 -6.85 -24.01 9.67
N ALA A 74 -7.47 -23.54 8.59
CA ALA A 74 -6.88 -23.67 7.24
C ALA A 74 -6.05 -22.44 6.82
N PHE A 75 -6.26 -21.30 7.48
CA PHE A 75 -5.55 -20.07 7.17
C PHE A 75 -4.88 -19.52 8.44
N THR A 76 -5.64 -18.96 9.39
CA THR A 76 -5.07 -18.36 10.61
C THR A 76 -5.24 -19.28 11.81
N LYS A 77 -4.23 -19.39 12.68
CA LYS A 77 -4.25 -20.23 13.89
C LYS A 77 -5.36 -19.75 14.84
N ASN A 78 -6.42 -20.55 14.98
CA ASN A 78 -7.55 -20.33 15.90
C ASN A 78 -8.26 -18.97 15.75
N ARG A 79 -8.15 -18.30 14.60
CA ARG A 79 -8.88 -17.06 14.30
C ARG A 79 -9.85 -17.29 13.14
N VAL A 80 -11.07 -16.80 13.30
CA VAL A 80 -12.01 -16.63 12.18
C VAL A 80 -12.03 -15.14 11.85
N GLY A 81 -11.87 -14.79 10.59
CA GLY A 81 -12.05 -13.41 10.15
C GLY A 81 -13.48 -12.96 10.45
N LYS A 82 -13.64 -12.10 11.46
CA LYS A 82 -14.94 -11.56 11.89
C LYS A 82 -15.21 -10.13 11.43
N LYS A 83 -14.35 -9.55 10.59
CA LYS A 83 -14.52 -8.17 10.14
C LYS A 83 -15.15 -8.11 8.74
N VAL A 84 -16.17 -7.26 8.67
CA VAL A 84 -16.76 -6.68 7.45
C VAL A 84 -15.63 -5.94 6.73
N ALA A 85 -15.60 -6.01 5.39
CA ALA A 85 -14.68 -5.19 4.61
C ALA A 85 -14.78 -3.73 5.07
N CYS A 86 -13.65 -3.02 5.18
CA CYS A 86 -13.70 -1.60 5.48
C CYS A 86 -14.67 -0.94 4.50
N PRO A 87 -15.70 -0.21 4.98
CA PRO A 87 -16.61 0.48 4.09
C PRO A 87 -15.81 1.38 3.15
N ARG A 88 -16.22 1.44 1.89
CA ARG A 88 -15.62 2.37 0.93
C ARG A 88 -15.95 3.77 1.39
N LEU A 89 -14.97 4.48 1.95
CA LEU A 89 -15.12 5.88 2.32
C LEU A 89 -15.12 6.74 1.05
N THR A 90 -16.03 7.69 1.00
CA THR A 90 -16.09 8.73 -0.03
C THR A 90 -14.93 9.72 0.13
N GLY A 91 -14.71 10.56 -0.89
CA GLY A 91 -13.67 11.58 -0.82
C GLY A 91 -13.90 12.63 0.25
N GLU A 92 -15.16 13.00 0.47
CA GLU A 92 -15.59 13.96 1.49
C GLU A 92 -15.40 13.39 2.90
N GLU A 93 -15.85 12.15 3.14
CA GLU A 93 -15.63 11.48 4.43
C GLU A 93 -14.14 11.36 4.78
N ILE A 94 -13.30 11.03 3.79
CA ILE A 94 -11.85 10.98 4.00
C ILE A 94 -11.30 12.40 4.23
N HIS A 95 -11.77 13.41 3.49
CA HIS A 95 -11.32 14.79 3.66
C HIS A 95 -11.61 15.30 5.07
N ASP A 96 -12.84 15.12 5.57
CA ASP A 96 -13.25 15.57 6.90
C ASP A 96 -12.42 14.89 7.99
N TRP A 97 -12.21 13.58 7.88
CA TRP A 97 -11.32 12.84 8.77
C TRP A 97 -9.86 13.32 8.67
N VAL A 98 -9.37 13.58 7.46
CA VAL A 98 -8.01 14.09 7.23
C VAL A 98 -7.84 15.51 7.78
N ALA A 99 -8.91 16.31 7.79
CA ALA A 99 -8.92 17.68 8.29
C ALA A 99 -8.78 17.75 9.81
N GLU A 100 -9.30 16.75 10.55
CA GLU A 100 -9.16 16.64 12.01
C GLU A 100 -7.70 16.40 12.46
N PHE A 101 -6.86 15.80 11.62
CA PHE A 101 -5.45 15.59 11.94
C PHE A 101 -4.62 16.88 11.84
N SER A 102 -3.86 17.19 12.90
CA SER A 102 -2.99 18.36 12.93
C SER A 102 -2.00 18.37 11.74
N PRO A 103 -1.88 19.48 10.98
CA PRO A 103 -0.99 19.60 9.81
C PRO A 103 0.51 19.62 10.15
N THR A 104 0.86 19.51 11.44
CA THR A 104 2.21 19.71 11.94
C THR A 104 2.98 18.38 12.01
N ILE A 105 4.05 18.32 11.22
CA ILE A 105 5.07 17.25 11.09
C ILE A 105 5.66 16.78 12.44
N LYS A 106 5.38 17.46 13.55
CA LYS A 106 5.98 17.21 14.87
C LYS A 106 5.46 15.96 15.56
N VAL A 107 4.28 15.46 15.19
CA VAL A 107 3.72 14.24 15.80
C VAL A 107 3.48 13.20 14.72
N PRO A 108 4.17 12.05 14.78
CA PRO A 108 3.88 10.94 13.87
C PRO A 108 2.41 10.53 13.99
N LEU A 109 1.75 10.27 12.86
CA LEU A 109 0.32 9.94 12.87
C LEU A 109 -0.01 8.63 13.60
N HIS A 110 1.00 7.79 13.86
CA HIS A 110 0.89 6.60 14.70
C HIS A 110 0.75 6.90 16.20
N SER A 111 0.99 8.13 16.62
CA SER A 111 0.84 8.61 18.00
C SER A 111 -0.48 9.35 18.21
N GLN A 112 -1.33 9.45 17.18
CA GLN A 112 -2.66 10.05 17.26
C GLN A 112 -3.67 9.04 17.86
N PRO A 113 -4.68 9.52 18.60
CA PRO A 113 -5.75 8.66 19.10
C PRO A 113 -6.49 8.00 17.93
N GLY A 114 -6.78 6.69 18.05
CA GLY A 114 -7.44 5.91 17.00
C GLY A 114 -6.50 5.12 16.09
N TYR A 115 -5.17 5.29 16.22
CA TYR A 115 -4.21 4.46 15.48
C TYR A 115 -4.30 2.99 15.92
N SER A 116 -4.33 2.06 14.95
CA SER A 116 -4.54 0.61 15.10
C SER A 116 -6.00 0.16 15.34
N SER A 117 -6.83 0.97 16.03
CA SER A 117 -8.27 0.71 16.23
C SER A 117 -9.10 1.15 15.03
N ASP A 118 -9.07 2.45 14.74
CA ASP A 118 -9.96 3.13 13.82
C ASP A 118 -9.26 3.40 12.48
N HIS A 119 -7.98 3.74 12.51
CA HIS A 119 -7.16 3.95 11.31
C HIS A 119 -5.74 3.38 11.45
N LYS A 120 -5.07 3.13 10.34
CA LYS A 120 -3.65 2.69 10.31
C LYS A 120 -2.72 3.70 9.62
N TRP A 121 -3.15 4.95 9.59
CA TRP A 121 -2.48 5.98 8.80
C TRP A 121 -1.25 6.45 9.54
N THR A 122 -0.14 6.60 8.81
CA THR A 122 1.14 7.04 9.38
C THR A 122 1.53 8.44 8.93
N LYS A 123 0.92 8.94 7.84
CA LYS A 123 1.20 10.25 7.23
C LYS A 123 -0.07 10.83 6.61
N LYS A 124 -0.18 12.16 6.60
CA LYS A 124 -1.16 12.92 5.82
C LYS A 124 -0.57 13.23 4.44
N SER A 125 -1.31 12.96 3.38
CA SER A 125 -0.91 13.32 2.02
C SER A 125 -1.08 14.83 1.79
N ILE A 126 -0.11 15.46 1.12
CA ILE A 126 -0.16 16.89 0.80
C ILE A 126 -1.22 17.22 -0.26
N PHE A 127 -1.64 16.24 -1.07
CA PHE A 127 -2.69 16.43 -2.08
C PHE A 127 -4.06 16.82 -1.47
N TRP A 128 -4.27 16.57 -0.17
CA TRP A 128 -5.45 17.07 0.55
C TRP A 128 -5.47 18.59 0.77
N GLU A 129 -4.40 19.31 0.42
CA GLU A 129 -4.36 20.78 0.39
C GLU A 129 -4.98 21.35 -0.91
N LEU A 130 -5.29 20.51 -1.91
CA LEU A 130 -5.99 20.91 -3.13
C LEU A 130 -7.51 20.83 -2.91
N GLU A 131 -8.21 21.95 -3.08
CA GLU A 131 -9.65 22.09 -2.84
C GLU A 131 -10.50 21.05 -3.59
N TYR A 132 -10.16 20.80 -4.85
CA TYR A 132 -10.90 19.84 -5.70
C TYR A 132 -10.54 18.37 -5.42
N TRP A 133 -9.55 18.07 -4.57
CA TRP A 133 -9.07 16.69 -4.43
C TRP A 133 -10.12 15.76 -3.82
N GLY A 134 -10.92 16.27 -2.88
CA GLY A 134 -12.01 15.52 -2.26
C GLY A 134 -13.12 15.10 -3.24
N THR A 135 -13.33 15.87 -4.32
CA THR A 135 -14.42 15.63 -5.28
C THR A 135 -14.08 14.57 -6.34
N HIS A 136 -12.81 14.18 -6.47
CA HIS A 136 -12.37 13.21 -7.46
C HIS A 136 -12.90 11.80 -7.17
N LEU A 137 -13.61 11.18 -8.11
CA LEU A 137 -14.07 9.79 -7.97
C LEU A 137 -12.90 8.79 -7.95
N ILE A 138 -11.85 9.06 -8.71
CA ILE A 138 -10.65 8.20 -8.84
C ILE A 138 -9.41 9.05 -8.50
N ARG A 139 -9.00 9.04 -7.23
CA ARG A 139 -7.81 9.78 -6.76
C ARG A 139 -6.49 9.03 -6.95
N HIS A 140 -6.58 7.71 -7.07
CA HIS A 140 -5.43 6.81 -7.05
C HIS A 140 -5.58 5.69 -8.06
N ASN A 141 -4.49 5.41 -8.75
CA ASN A 141 -4.34 4.26 -9.61
C ASN A 141 -3.21 3.38 -9.08
N LEU A 142 -3.39 2.06 -9.18
CA LEU A 142 -2.35 1.12 -8.82
C LEU A 142 -1.30 1.07 -9.93
N ASP A 143 -0.05 1.17 -9.52
CA ASP A 143 1.08 0.95 -10.42
C ASP A 143 1.21 -0.55 -10.72
N VAL A 144 0.42 -1.04 -11.68
CA VAL A 144 0.34 -2.46 -12.03
C VAL A 144 1.71 -2.99 -12.41
N MET A 145 2.49 -2.26 -13.21
CA MET A 145 3.82 -2.66 -13.64
C MET A 145 4.76 -2.89 -12.45
N HIS A 146 4.83 -1.95 -11.51
CA HIS A 146 5.67 -2.12 -10.33
C HIS A 146 5.13 -3.20 -9.39
N ILE A 147 3.80 -3.35 -9.28
CA ILE A 147 3.18 -4.42 -8.48
C ILE A 147 3.53 -5.79 -9.06
N GLU A 148 3.33 -5.98 -10.36
CA GLU A 148 3.62 -7.23 -11.08
C GLU A 148 5.10 -7.58 -10.98
N LYS A 149 6.00 -6.62 -11.24
CA LYS A 149 7.43 -6.83 -11.06
C LYS A 149 7.77 -7.26 -9.64
N ASN A 150 7.22 -6.57 -8.63
CA ASN A 150 7.46 -6.91 -7.22
C ASN A 150 6.91 -8.30 -6.85
N VAL A 151 5.74 -8.68 -7.34
CA VAL A 151 5.14 -10.01 -7.09
C VAL A 151 5.96 -11.09 -7.78
N PHE A 152 6.26 -10.89 -9.07
CA PHE A 152 7.07 -11.81 -9.87
C PHE A 152 8.44 -12.01 -9.25
N ASP A 153 9.18 -10.93 -8.94
CA ASP A 153 10.51 -11.02 -8.33
C ASP A 153 10.45 -11.80 -7.01
N ASN A 154 9.43 -11.60 -6.17
CA ASN A 154 9.31 -12.34 -4.91
C ASN A 154 9.05 -13.83 -5.14
N ILE A 155 8.12 -14.18 -6.04
CA ILE A 155 7.81 -15.59 -6.38
C ILE A 155 9.03 -16.26 -7.01
N PHE A 156 9.65 -15.61 -7.99
CA PHE A 156 10.82 -16.09 -8.70
C PHE A 156 11.99 -16.34 -7.74
N ASN A 157 12.30 -15.38 -6.86
CA ASN A 157 13.38 -15.53 -5.88
C ASN A 157 13.14 -16.71 -4.92
N ILE A 158 11.89 -16.96 -4.51
CA ILE A 158 11.50 -18.11 -3.67
C ILE A 158 11.68 -19.43 -4.41
N VAL A 159 11.12 -19.54 -5.62
CA VAL A 159 11.16 -20.75 -6.45
C VAL A 159 12.61 -21.10 -6.81
N MET A 160 13.43 -20.09 -7.09
CA MET A 160 14.83 -20.24 -7.49
C MET A 160 15.82 -20.32 -6.31
N ASP A 161 15.38 -20.23 -5.07
CA ASP A 161 16.23 -20.26 -3.86
C ASP A 161 17.42 -19.27 -3.92
N ILE A 162 17.18 -18.05 -4.42
CA ILE A 162 18.25 -17.06 -4.61
C ILE A 162 18.57 -16.42 -3.26
N LYS A 163 19.55 -16.99 -2.56
CA LYS A 163 20.04 -16.49 -1.27
C LYS A 163 20.24 -14.97 -1.29
N ARG A 164 19.82 -14.29 -0.22
CA ARG A 164 19.84 -12.82 -0.01
C ARG A 164 18.77 -12.02 -0.77
N LYS A 165 18.05 -12.59 -1.75
CA LYS A 165 16.90 -11.92 -2.41
C LYS A 165 15.54 -12.38 -1.89
N ILE A 166 15.48 -13.56 -1.29
CA ILE A 166 14.25 -14.09 -0.68
C ILE A 166 13.87 -13.25 0.53
N LYS A 167 12.59 -12.88 0.63
CA LYS A 167 12.03 -12.19 1.81
C LYS A 167 11.67 -13.16 2.96
N ASP A 168 11.98 -14.44 2.83
CA ASP A 168 11.84 -15.45 3.87
C ASP A 168 13.04 -15.38 4.81
N ASN A 169 12.77 -14.99 6.05
CA ASN A 169 13.79 -14.82 7.09
C ASN A 169 13.30 -15.42 8.42
N LEU A 170 14.18 -15.51 9.41
CA LEU A 170 13.85 -16.11 10.71
C LEU A 170 12.65 -15.45 11.39
N ASN A 171 12.50 -14.12 11.24
CA ASN A 171 11.36 -13.40 11.81
C ASN A 171 10.06 -13.76 11.08
N ALA A 172 10.09 -13.82 9.75
CA ALA A 172 8.96 -14.26 8.94
C ALA A 172 8.53 -15.69 9.30
N ARG A 173 9.47 -16.60 9.60
CA ARG A 173 9.16 -17.97 10.08
C ARG A 173 8.55 -18.01 11.47
N LYS A 174 9.00 -17.13 12.38
CA LYS A 174 8.38 -16.97 13.71
C LYS A 174 6.96 -16.41 13.60
N ASP A 175 6.78 -15.37 12.78
CA ASP A 175 5.46 -14.80 12.48
C ASP A 175 4.54 -15.83 11.85
N LEU A 176 5.08 -16.69 10.98
CA LEU A 176 4.32 -17.76 10.32
C LEU A 176 3.78 -18.79 11.31
N ASN A 177 4.58 -19.22 12.30
CA ASN A 177 4.12 -20.11 13.38
C ASN A 177 3.09 -19.41 14.31
N PHE A 178 3.27 -18.11 14.54
CA PHE A 178 2.34 -17.34 15.37
C PHE A 178 0.99 -17.12 14.69
N ILE A 179 0.99 -16.78 13.39
CA ILE A 179 -0.19 -16.33 12.66
C ILE A 179 -0.88 -17.48 11.94
N TYR A 180 -0.13 -18.39 11.31
CA TYR A 180 -0.64 -19.41 10.40
C TYR A 180 -0.43 -20.82 10.97
N ASN A 181 -1.18 -21.79 10.44
CA ASN A 181 -1.12 -23.18 10.88
C ASN A 181 -0.44 -24.06 9.82
N TRP A 182 0.89 -23.95 9.66
CA TRP A 182 1.69 -24.65 8.65
C TRP A 182 2.87 -25.40 9.29
N PRO A 183 2.64 -26.61 9.85
CA PRO A 183 3.66 -27.34 10.60
C PRO A 183 4.90 -27.72 9.78
N GLU A 184 4.76 -27.86 8.46
CA GLU A 184 5.86 -28.20 7.55
C GLU A 184 6.90 -27.07 7.41
N LEU A 185 6.53 -25.83 7.73
CA LEU A 185 7.38 -24.65 7.62
C LEU A 185 7.86 -24.14 8.98
N GLU A 186 7.50 -24.82 10.07
CA GLU A 186 7.92 -24.50 11.43
C GLU A 186 9.41 -24.78 11.65
N MET A 187 10.04 -23.92 12.45
CA MET A 187 11.44 -24.10 12.82
C MET A 187 11.60 -25.35 13.68
N HIS A 188 12.59 -26.20 13.39
CA HIS A 188 12.86 -27.38 14.19
C HIS A 188 13.55 -27.02 15.52
N ASP A 189 12.96 -27.43 16.64
CA ASP A 189 13.53 -27.22 17.99
C ASP A 189 14.95 -27.80 18.15
N ARG A 190 15.26 -28.88 17.42
CA ARG A 190 16.58 -29.53 17.44
C ARG A 190 17.65 -28.80 16.64
N ARG A 191 17.27 -27.91 15.72
CA ARG A 191 18.17 -27.13 14.86
C ARG A 191 17.61 -25.72 14.66
N PRO A 192 17.66 -24.86 15.70
CA PRO A 192 17.00 -23.55 15.70
C PRO A 192 17.54 -22.57 14.65
N ASN A 193 18.71 -22.82 14.06
CA ASN A 193 19.32 -21.98 13.02
C ASN A 193 19.16 -22.53 11.60
N VAL A 194 18.47 -23.66 11.40
CA VAL A 194 18.28 -24.26 10.07
C VAL A 194 16.82 -24.11 9.66
N MET A 195 16.56 -23.22 8.70
CA MET A 195 15.22 -23.01 8.15
C MET A 195 14.82 -24.18 7.24
N PRO A 196 13.61 -24.75 7.40
CA PRO A 196 13.07 -25.73 6.47
C PRO A 196 12.95 -25.12 5.08
N LYS A 197 13.30 -25.88 4.03
CA LYS A 197 13.11 -25.43 2.65
C LYS A 197 11.62 -25.25 2.35
N ILE A 198 11.30 -24.24 1.55
CA ILE A 198 9.93 -24.02 1.09
C ILE A 198 9.56 -25.18 0.15
N VAL A 199 8.35 -25.71 0.29
CA VAL A 199 7.82 -26.86 -0.46
C VAL A 199 7.91 -26.67 -1.97
N HIS A 200 7.78 -25.42 -2.45
CA HIS A 200 7.77 -25.06 -3.86
C HIS A 200 9.13 -24.62 -4.42
N THR A 201 10.22 -24.78 -3.67
CA THR A 201 11.56 -24.46 -4.15
C THR A 201 12.07 -25.54 -5.13
N LEU A 202 12.58 -25.12 -6.28
CA LEU A 202 13.11 -26.06 -7.28
C LEU A 202 14.36 -26.78 -6.76
N THR A 203 14.42 -28.08 -7.02
CA THR A 203 15.62 -28.89 -6.81
C THR A 203 16.71 -28.49 -7.81
N LYS A 204 17.96 -28.89 -7.53
CA LYS A 204 19.08 -28.60 -8.44
C LYS A 204 18.84 -29.20 -9.83
N ASP A 205 18.20 -30.37 -9.90
CA ASP A 205 17.94 -31.06 -11.16
C ASP A 205 16.81 -30.40 -11.96
N HIS A 206 15.81 -29.83 -11.30
CA HIS A 206 14.78 -29.04 -11.99
C HIS A 206 15.35 -27.74 -12.56
N LYS A 207 16.25 -27.07 -11.84
CA LYS A 207 16.91 -25.85 -12.32
C LYS A 207 17.82 -26.07 -13.52
N ARG A 208 18.39 -27.28 -13.68
CA ARG A 208 19.25 -27.64 -14.82
C ARG A 208 18.45 -27.93 -16.10
N LYS A 209 17.14 -28.17 -15.99
CA LYS A 209 16.23 -28.52 -17.09
C LYS A 209 15.39 -27.34 -17.59
N MET A 210 15.45 -26.20 -16.92
CA MET A 210 14.88 -24.92 -17.36
C MET A 210 15.89 -24.18 -18.22
#